data_AF-A0A2N2MMK5-F1
#
_entry.id   AF-A0A2N2MMK5-F1
#
_cell.length_a   1.000
_cell.length_b   1.000
_cell.length_c   1.000
_cell.angle_alpha   90.00
_cell.angle_beta   90.00
_cell.angle_gamma   90.00
#
_symmetry.space_group_name_H-M   'P 1'
#
loop_
_entity.id
_entity.type
_entity.pdbx_description
1 polymer ?
#
loop_
_entity_poly.entity_id
_entity_poly.type
_entity_poly.pdbx_seq_one_letter_code
_entity_poly.pdbx_strand_id
1 'polypeptide(L)'
;MNELICKLTGANMDIDLASPPGSIAWQQQKCPWNEAEKSGEHRCAVKNVSLCPYFCGVEYPDSLLCSYPYPNPLVSKATEAG
;
A
#
# COMPACT_ATOMS: atom_id res chain seq x y z
N MET A 1 12.44 1.76 -13.15
CA MET A 1 11.19 1.19 -12.59
C MET A 1 11.62 0.02 -11.72
N ASN A 2 11.24 -0.04 -10.44
CA ASN A 2 11.63 -1.17 -9.59
C ASN A 2 10.66 -2.33 -9.88
N GLU A 3 11.16 -3.43 -10.42
CA GLU A 3 10.35 -4.60 -10.83
C GLU A 3 9.59 -5.23 -9.64
N LEU A 4 9.96 -4.90 -8.41
CA LEU A 4 9.34 -5.38 -7.17
C LEU A 4 8.14 -4.53 -6.71
N ILE A 5 7.91 -3.35 -7.30
CA ILE A 5 6.86 -2.43 -6.83
C ILE A 5 5.65 -2.50 -7.76
N CYS A 6 4.53 -2.93 -7.20
CA CYS A 6 3.23 -2.97 -7.83
C CYS A 6 2.43 -1.71 -7.52
N LYS A 7 1.61 -1.27 -8.49
CA LYS A 7 0.66 -0.17 -8.33
C LYS A 7 -0.73 -0.72 -8.02
N LEU A 8 -1.28 -0.34 -6.88
CA LEU A 8 -2.62 -0.70 -6.43
C LEU A 8 -3.53 0.54 -6.47
N THR A 9 -4.67 0.43 -7.13
CA THR A 9 -5.59 1.55 -7.41
C THR A 9 -6.80 1.56 -6.49
N GLY A 10 -7.43 2.73 -6.37
CA GLY A 10 -8.62 2.93 -5.53
C GLY A 10 -8.32 3.09 -4.04
N ALA A 11 -7.09 3.47 -3.71
CA ALA A 11 -6.82 4.10 -2.42
C ALA A 11 -7.50 5.48 -2.38
N ASN A 12 -7.81 6.01 -1.19
CA ASN A 12 -8.31 7.39 -1.02
C ASN A 12 -7.36 8.17 -0.09
N MET A 13 -7.61 9.44 0.21
CA MET A 13 -6.82 10.26 1.16
C MET A 13 -6.50 9.54 2.49
N ASP A 14 -7.39 8.67 2.97
CA ASP A 14 -7.09 7.63 3.96
C ASP A 14 -6.74 6.33 3.21
N ILE A 15 -5.45 6.07 3.05
CA ILE A 15 -4.92 5.08 2.11
C ILE A 15 -4.92 3.68 2.76
N ASP A 16 -6.11 3.12 2.97
CA ASP A 16 -6.29 1.69 3.24
C ASP A 16 -6.84 0.94 2.02
N LEU A 17 -6.35 -0.28 1.81
CA LEU A 17 -6.86 -1.23 0.82
C LEU A 17 -7.53 -2.42 1.52
N ALA A 18 -8.21 -2.11 2.62
CA ALA A 18 -8.77 -3.07 3.57
C ALA A 18 -10.30 -2.92 3.71
N SER A 19 -10.90 -1.96 3.01
CA SER A 19 -12.34 -1.75 3.02
C SER A 19 -13.08 -2.93 2.38
N PRO A 20 -14.13 -3.49 3.01
CA PRO A 20 -14.90 -4.59 2.44
C PRO A 20 -15.52 -4.22 1.09
N PRO A 21 -15.65 -5.18 0.14
CA PRO A 21 -16.34 -4.94 -1.12
C PRO A 21 -17.74 -4.36 -0.91
N GLY A 22 -18.05 -3.25 -1.59
CA GLY A 22 -19.34 -2.56 -1.49
C GLY A 22 -19.53 -1.64 -0.28
N SER A 23 -18.54 -1.52 0.60
CA SER A 23 -18.58 -0.57 1.73
C SER A 23 -18.24 0.87 1.35
N ILE A 24 -17.64 1.07 0.17
CA ILE A 24 -17.25 2.36 -0.39
C ILE A 24 -17.83 2.51 -1.80
N ALA A 25 -18.01 3.75 -2.25
CA ALA A 25 -18.69 4.06 -3.51
C ALA A 25 -17.81 3.86 -4.77
N TRP A 26 -16.50 3.67 -4.61
CA TRP A 26 -15.55 3.46 -5.70
C TRP A 26 -14.95 2.05 -5.68
N GLN A 27 -14.35 1.65 -6.80
CA GLN A 27 -13.64 0.39 -6.90
C GLN A 27 -12.26 0.51 -6.25
N GLN A 28 -11.88 -0.49 -5.46
CA GLN A 28 -10.62 -0.56 -4.75
C GLN A 28 -9.97 -1.94 -4.97
N GLN A 29 -8.68 -1.94 -5.30
CA GLN A 29 -7.90 -3.17 -5.32
C GLN A 29 -7.62 -3.64 -3.91
N LYS A 30 -7.60 -4.96 -3.70
CA LYS A 30 -7.29 -5.54 -2.40
C LYS A 30 -5.80 -5.44 -2.08
N CYS A 31 -5.49 -5.30 -0.79
CA CYS A 31 -4.12 -5.45 -0.31
C CYS A 31 -3.65 -6.90 -0.50
N PRO A 32 -2.53 -7.15 -1.20
CA PRO A 32 -2.04 -8.51 -1.46
C PRO A 32 -1.62 -9.25 -0.18
N TRP A 33 -1.20 -8.53 0.87
CA TRP A 33 -0.91 -9.12 2.18
C TRP A 33 -2.18 -9.62 2.88
N ASN A 34 -3.25 -8.82 2.85
CA ASN A 34 -4.57 -9.22 3.34
C ASN A 34 -5.11 -10.44 2.58
N GLU A 35 -4.94 -10.48 1.25
CA GLU A 35 -5.36 -11.64 0.45
C GLU A 35 -4.60 -12.92 0.80
N ALA A 36 -3.27 -12.82 0.98
CA ALA A 36 -2.44 -13.95 1.33
C ALA A 36 -2.80 -14.55 2.70
N GLU A 37 -3.13 -13.69 3.68
CA GLU A 37 -3.49 -14.11 5.04
C GLU A 37 -4.99 -14.30 5.27
N LYS A 38 -5.83 -13.99 4.27
CA LYS A 38 -7.29 -13.96 4.41
C LYS A 38 -7.75 -13.06 5.56
N SER A 39 -7.11 -11.89 5.71
CA SER A 39 -7.38 -10.89 6.74
C SER A 39 -7.85 -9.56 6.12
N GLY A 40 -8.30 -8.64 6.97
CA GLY A 40 -8.54 -7.22 6.63
C GLY A 40 -7.82 -6.27 7.59
N GLU A 41 -6.89 -6.78 8.40
CA GLU A 41 -6.24 -6.02 9.46
C GLU A 41 -5.06 -5.19 8.94
N HIS A 42 -4.44 -5.60 7.83
CA HIS A 42 -3.27 -4.91 7.30
C HIS A 42 -3.67 -3.66 6.56
N ARG A 43 -3.21 -2.52 7.06
CA ARG A 43 -3.47 -1.19 6.48
C ARG A 43 -2.17 -0.62 5.95
N CYS A 44 -2.22 0.00 4.78
CA CYS A 44 -1.04 0.55 4.15
C CYS A 44 -0.64 1.90 4.74
N ALA A 45 -1.53 2.90 4.78
CA ALA A 45 -1.29 4.14 5.52
C ALA A 45 -2.60 4.70 6.10
N VAL A 46 -2.54 5.20 7.34
CA VAL A 46 -3.68 5.84 8.02
C VAL A 46 -3.25 7.23 8.40
N LYS A 47 -3.98 8.27 7.95
CA LYS A 47 -3.68 9.68 8.27
C LYS A 47 -2.21 10.07 8.03
N ASN A 48 -1.66 9.72 6.86
CA ASN A 48 -0.27 9.97 6.45
C ASN A 48 0.83 9.22 7.23
N VAL A 49 0.47 8.27 8.10
CA VAL A 49 1.43 7.39 8.77
C VAL A 49 1.29 5.97 8.22
N SER A 50 2.38 5.41 7.71
CA SER A 50 2.47 4.01 7.32
C SER A 50 3.39 3.25 8.26
N LEU A 51 2.89 2.15 8.83
CA LEU A 51 3.68 1.13 9.53
C LEU A 51 3.79 -0.16 8.70
N CYS A 52 3.27 -0.15 7.48
CA CYS A 52 3.27 -1.31 6.62
C CYS A 52 4.67 -1.51 6.01
N PRO A 53 5.32 -2.67 6.24
CA PRO A 53 6.68 -2.91 5.75
C PRO A 53 6.76 -3.00 4.22
N TYR A 54 5.61 -3.15 3.55
CA TYR A 54 5.50 -3.27 2.10
C TYR A 54 5.06 -1.95 1.43
N PHE A 55 4.77 -0.90 2.21
CA PHE A 55 4.35 0.39 1.69
C PHE A 55 5.54 1.16 1.12
N CYS A 56 5.50 1.43 -0.19
CA CYS A 56 6.55 2.13 -0.94
C CYS A 56 6.21 3.58 -1.26
N GLY A 57 5.00 4.05 -0.91
CA GLY A 57 4.55 5.40 -1.17
C GLY A 57 3.23 5.45 -1.93
N VAL A 58 2.93 6.63 -2.46
CA VAL A 58 1.66 6.98 -3.10
C VAL A 58 1.94 7.66 -4.41
N GLU A 59 1.10 7.40 -5.41
CA GLU A 59 1.17 8.06 -6.70
C GLU A 59 -0.18 8.73 -6.98
N TYR A 60 -0.13 10.01 -7.38
CA TYR A 60 -1.32 10.76 -7.71
C TYR A 60 -1.90 10.31 -9.06
N PRO A 61 -3.23 10.13 -9.18
CA PRO A 61 -4.22 10.11 -8.10
C PRO A 61 -4.35 8.70 -7.48
N ASP A 62 -4.62 8.66 -6.16
CA ASP A 62 -5.30 7.55 -5.50
C ASP A 62 -4.71 6.15 -5.70
N SER A 63 -3.39 6.10 -5.90
CA SER A 63 -2.63 4.86 -6.14
C SER A 63 -1.60 4.62 -5.06
N LEU A 64 -1.44 3.36 -4.68
CA LEU A 64 -0.55 2.90 -3.64
C LEU A 64 0.56 2.05 -4.25
N LEU A 65 1.80 2.37 -3.90
CA LEU A 65 2.97 1.62 -4.32
C LEU A 65 3.26 0.54 -3.27
N CYS A 66 3.19 -0.73 -3.65
CA CYS A 66 3.32 -1.86 -2.74
C CYS A 66 4.39 -2.83 -3.25
N SER A 67 5.26 -3.31 -2.36
CA SER A 67 6.31 -4.28 -2.70
C SER A 67 6.08 -5.69 -2.16
N TYR A 68 4.92 -5.98 -1.58
CA TYR A 68 4.61 -7.31 -1.05
C TYR A 68 4.89 -8.41 -2.11
N PRO A 69 5.56 -9.53 -1.75
CA PRO A 69 5.93 -9.98 -0.40
C PRO A 69 7.30 -9.47 0.11
N TYR A 70 7.97 -8.59 -0.64
CA TYR A 70 9.31 -8.11 -0.31
C TYR A 70 9.24 -6.80 0.50
N PRO A 71 10.03 -6.64 1.57
CA PRO A 71 10.11 -5.38 2.32
C PRO A 71 10.40 -4.19 1.40
N ASN A 72 9.91 -3.01 1.77
CA ASN A 72 10.05 -1.79 0.98
C ASN A 72 11.53 -1.55 0.60
N PRO A 73 11.88 -1.68 -0.71
CA PRO A 73 13.25 -1.58 -1.18
C PRO A 73 13.80 -0.14 -1.17
N LEU A 74 12.95 0.85 -0.85
CA LEU A 74 13.32 2.26 -0.80
C LEU A 74 13.81 2.71 0.59
N VAL A 75 13.54 1.94 1.65
CA VAL A 75 13.96 2.28 3.03
C VAL A 75 15.48 2.33 3.14
N SER A 76 16.19 1.42 2.47
CA SER A 76 17.66 1.36 2.49
C SER A 76 18.35 2.55 1.82
N LYS A 77 17.67 3.26 0.91
CA LYS A 77 18.24 4.40 0.19
C LYS A 77 18.14 5.74 0.93
N ALA A 78 17.31 5.83 1.97
CA ALA A 78 17.16 7.07 2.74
C ALA A 78 18.33 7.33 3.71
N THR A 79 19.05 6.29 4.12
CA THR A 79 20.14 6.39 5.11
C THR A 79 21.49 6.79 4.49
N GLU A 80 21.62 6.75 3.16
CA GLU A 80 22.89 7.06 2.46
C GLU A 80 22.95 8.51 1.92
N ALA A 81 21.95 9.34 2.21
CA ALA A 81 21.86 10.73 1.74
C ALA A 81 21.89 11.77 2.87
N GLY A 82 22.44 11.42 4.04
CA GLY A 82 22.61 12.29 5.21
C GLY A 82 24.06 12.66 5.47
#